data_AF-D7CG46-F1
#
_entry.id   AF-D7CG46-F1
#
_cell.length_a   1.000
_cell.length_b   1.000
_cell.length_c   1.000
_cell.angle_alpha   90.00
_cell.angle_beta   90.00
_cell.angle_gamma   90.00
#
_symmetry.space_group_name_H-M   'P 1'
#
loop_
_entity.id
_entity.type
_entity.pdbx_description
1 polymer ?
#
loop_
_entity_poly.entity_id
_entity_poly.type
_entity_poly.pdbx_seq_one_letter_code
_entity_poly.pdbx_strand_id
1 'polypeptide(L)'
;MWKLLADSPLRPVTGTERADWQQIACAELARASGNGLGIRILVTALPDECCAAAVRRLLDHIGTPPPAVDLLLDLRAITEEHHPAEKWALRALDLLGSLHGWRTVVLLAGSFPRLPPESPEMTLEDAHRFDWDTWHMVRHTRGAQATPVTYGDYGAQPTGGADQPSERGGGPAWGVLRYTTERTFLMIKAPTEGPNRSSTVRSLARQIVEAHDFRDSGFSDGERWLHDCAHGVGSDGAGTPEIWIRAGHVQHMTYVVRQLESVRE
;
A
#
# COMPACT_ATOMS: atom_id res chain seq x y z
N MET A 1 5.46 17.82 -25.29
CA MET A 1 4.81 17.00 -24.24
C MET A 1 5.44 15.61 -24.17
N TRP A 2 5.35 14.78 -25.21
CA TRP A 2 5.93 13.42 -25.23
C TRP A 2 7.45 13.35 -24.96
N LYS A 3 8.24 14.30 -25.48
CA LYS A 3 9.69 14.39 -25.18
C LYS A 3 10.04 14.62 -23.70
N LEU A 4 9.14 15.21 -22.90
CA LEU A 4 9.36 15.41 -21.45
C LEU A 4 9.03 14.16 -20.63
N LEU A 5 8.25 13.24 -21.22
CA LEU A 5 7.78 12.02 -20.55
C LEU A 5 8.58 10.78 -20.96
N ALA A 6 9.37 10.87 -22.03
CA ALA A 6 10.24 9.79 -22.50
C ALA A 6 11.29 9.37 -21.45
N ASP A 7 11.74 10.31 -20.61
CA ASP A 7 12.71 10.02 -19.54
C ASP A 7 12.05 9.88 -18.16
N SER A 8 10.71 9.85 -18.08
CA SER A 8 10.01 9.75 -16.80
C SER A 8 10.20 8.36 -16.20
N PRO A 9 10.70 8.21 -14.96
CA PRO A 9 10.81 6.90 -14.30
C PRO A 9 9.44 6.33 -13.92
N LEU A 10 8.36 7.09 -14.11
CA LEU A 10 7.01 6.67 -13.77
C LEU A 10 6.46 5.67 -14.80
N ARG A 11 5.86 4.62 -14.28
CA ARG A 11 5.15 3.62 -15.08
C ARG A 11 3.68 4.03 -15.21
N PRO A 12 3.16 4.27 -16.42
CA PRO A 12 1.73 4.50 -16.59
C PRO A 12 0.94 3.23 -16.22
N VAL A 13 -0.23 3.44 -15.62
CA VAL A 13 -1.16 2.36 -15.24
C VAL A 13 -2.53 2.66 -15.83
N THR A 14 -3.13 1.65 -16.46
CA THR A 14 -4.50 1.66 -16.96
C THR A 14 -5.28 0.43 -16.47
N GLY A 15 -6.51 0.25 -16.92
CA GLY A 15 -7.38 -0.86 -16.52
C GLY A 15 -8.59 -1.00 -17.43
N THR A 16 -9.32 -2.11 -17.31
CA THR A 16 -10.50 -2.39 -18.13
C THR A 16 -11.66 -1.43 -17.87
N GLU A 17 -11.68 -0.79 -16.71
CA GLU A 17 -12.66 0.22 -16.27
C GLU A 17 -12.34 1.63 -16.79
N ARG A 18 -11.17 1.82 -17.41
CA ARG A 18 -10.72 3.12 -17.90
C ARG A 18 -11.28 3.44 -19.27
N ALA A 19 -11.41 4.74 -19.55
CA ALA A 19 -11.82 5.20 -20.87
C ALA A 19 -10.75 4.89 -21.93
N ASP A 20 -11.18 4.56 -23.15
CA ASP A 20 -10.32 4.17 -24.28
C ASP A 20 -9.16 5.16 -24.51
N TRP A 21 -9.45 6.47 -24.48
CA TRP A 21 -8.42 7.50 -24.67
C TRP A 21 -7.31 7.43 -23.61
N GLN A 22 -7.64 7.06 -22.37
CA GLN A 22 -6.65 6.92 -21.30
C GLN A 22 -5.83 5.64 -21.49
N GLN A 23 -6.46 4.54 -21.89
CA GLN A 23 -5.77 3.28 -22.20
C GLN A 23 -4.73 3.49 -23.31
N ILE A 24 -5.12 4.16 -24.40
CA ILE A 24 -4.22 4.52 -25.50
C ILE A 24 -3.09 5.43 -25.01
N ALA A 25 -3.42 6.52 -24.29
CA ALA A 25 -2.40 7.47 -23.80
C ALA A 25 -1.37 6.81 -22.88
N CYS A 26 -1.81 5.90 -22.00
CA CYS A 26 -0.91 5.12 -21.15
C CYS A 26 -0.01 4.19 -21.97
N ALA A 27 -0.56 3.52 -22.99
CA ALA A 27 0.21 2.63 -23.85
C ALA A 27 1.24 3.40 -24.72
N GLU A 28 0.85 4.54 -25.29
CA GLU A 28 1.75 5.43 -26.03
C GLU A 28 2.88 5.95 -25.13
N LEU A 29 2.54 6.34 -23.89
CA LEU A 29 3.53 6.78 -22.91
C LEU A 29 4.50 5.64 -22.54
N ALA A 30 3.99 4.44 -22.28
CA ALA A 30 4.81 3.27 -21.98
C ALA A 30 5.79 2.92 -23.11
N ARG A 31 5.37 3.08 -24.37
CA ARG A 31 6.24 2.89 -25.54
C ARG A 31 7.29 3.97 -25.65
N ALA A 32 6.88 5.23 -25.46
CA ALA A 32 7.78 6.37 -25.56
C ALA A 32 8.85 6.36 -24.45
N SER A 33 8.51 5.88 -23.24
CA SER A 33 9.42 5.86 -22.10
C SER A 33 10.20 4.56 -21.91
N GLY A 34 9.75 3.45 -22.50
CA GLY A 34 10.37 2.14 -22.31
C GLY A 34 10.16 1.52 -20.92
N ASN A 35 9.45 2.19 -20.00
CA ASN A 35 9.28 1.74 -18.61
C ASN A 35 8.17 0.69 -18.42
N GLY A 36 7.49 0.34 -19.51
CA GLY A 36 6.37 -0.62 -19.55
C GLY A 36 5.04 -0.04 -19.10
N LEU A 37 4.00 -0.87 -19.11
CA LEU A 37 2.61 -0.51 -18.83
C LEU A 37 2.07 -1.38 -17.70
N GLY A 38 1.48 -0.79 -16.66
CA GLY A 38 0.68 -1.55 -15.70
C GLY A 38 -0.78 -1.68 -16.18
N ILE A 39 -1.32 -2.89 -16.18
CA ILE A 39 -2.76 -3.15 -16.29
C ILE A 39 -3.27 -3.53 -14.90
N ARG A 40 -4.05 -2.64 -14.29
CA ARG A 40 -4.70 -2.86 -13.00
C ARG A 40 -6.07 -3.46 -13.19
N ILE A 41 -6.32 -4.57 -12.51
CA ILE A 41 -7.61 -5.25 -12.47
C ILE A 41 -8.09 -5.21 -11.02
N LEU A 42 -9.23 -4.55 -10.79
CA LEU A 42 -9.89 -4.57 -9.49
C LEU A 42 -10.54 -5.94 -9.28
N VAL A 43 -10.14 -6.61 -8.20
CA VAL A 43 -10.63 -7.95 -7.84
C VAL A 43 -11.58 -7.80 -6.64
N THR A 44 -12.75 -7.23 -6.90
CA THR A 44 -13.80 -6.98 -5.89
C THR A 44 -14.88 -8.06 -5.85
N ALA A 45 -14.78 -9.05 -6.74
CA ALA A 45 -15.64 -10.22 -6.82
C ALA A 45 -14.86 -11.38 -7.44
N LEU A 46 -15.40 -12.59 -7.39
CA LEU A 46 -14.79 -13.76 -8.02
C LEU A 46 -14.65 -13.55 -9.54
N PRO A 47 -13.44 -13.53 -10.11
CA PRO A 47 -13.26 -13.29 -11.53
C PRO A 47 -13.79 -14.43 -12.40
N ASP A 48 -14.33 -14.07 -13.56
CA ASP A 48 -14.95 -14.96 -14.53
C ASP A 48 -14.34 -14.79 -15.94
N GLU A 49 -14.89 -15.51 -16.92
CA GLU A 49 -14.45 -15.43 -18.31
C GLU A 49 -14.72 -14.06 -18.96
N CYS A 50 -15.74 -13.32 -18.47
CA CYS A 50 -16.02 -11.96 -18.92
C CYS A 50 -14.88 -11.01 -18.55
N CYS A 51 -14.33 -11.16 -17.33
CA CYS A 51 -13.12 -10.46 -16.90
C CYS A 51 -11.94 -10.78 -17.83
N ALA A 52 -11.65 -12.06 -18.10
CA ALA A 52 -10.59 -12.47 -19.01
C ALA A 52 -10.79 -11.95 -20.44
N ALA A 53 -12.03 -11.90 -20.94
CA ALA A 53 -12.36 -11.32 -22.24
C ALA A 53 -12.14 -9.80 -22.27
N ALA A 54 -12.44 -9.08 -21.19
CA ALA A 54 -12.18 -7.64 -21.09
C ALA A 54 -10.67 -7.33 -21.10
N VAL A 55 -9.86 -8.12 -20.40
CA VAL A 55 -8.40 -7.97 -20.41
C VAL A 55 -7.83 -8.26 -21.80
N ARG A 56 -8.31 -9.31 -22.49
CA ARG A 56 -7.91 -9.58 -23.88
C ARG A 56 -8.22 -8.41 -24.81
N ARG A 57 -9.44 -7.87 -24.74
CA ARG A 57 -9.81 -6.69 -25.53
C ARG A 57 -8.91 -5.48 -25.24
N LEU A 58 -8.56 -5.26 -23.97
CA LEU A 58 -7.63 -4.20 -23.60
C LEU A 58 -6.23 -4.43 -24.20
N LEU A 59 -5.71 -5.66 -24.13
CA LEU A 59 -4.42 -6.04 -24.71
C LEU A 59 -4.41 -5.85 -26.24
N ASP A 60 -5.50 -6.20 -26.91
CA ASP A 60 -5.66 -5.97 -28.36
C ASP A 60 -5.74 -4.47 -28.67
N HIS A 61 -6.44 -3.71 -27.83
CA HIS A 61 -6.67 -2.27 -28.00
C HIS A 61 -5.40 -1.44 -27.83
N ILE A 62 -4.53 -1.79 -26.88
CA ILE A 62 -3.27 -1.04 -26.66
C ILE A 62 -2.30 -1.17 -27.83
N GLY A 63 -2.50 -2.13 -28.76
CA GLY A 63 -1.83 -2.23 -30.07
C GLY A 63 -0.55 -3.08 -30.10
N THR A 64 -0.06 -3.37 -31.31
CA THR A 64 1.11 -4.25 -31.57
C THR A 64 2.33 -3.50 -32.15
N PRO A 65 3.56 -3.79 -31.68
CA PRO A 65 3.87 -4.62 -30.52
C PRO A 65 3.42 -3.94 -29.21
N PRO A 66 2.96 -4.72 -28.22
CA PRO A 66 2.65 -4.17 -26.91
C PRO A 66 3.95 -3.75 -26.20
N PRO A 67 3.93 -2.67 -25.38
CA PRO A 67 5.01 -2.43 -24.43
C PRO A 67 5.11 -3.60 -23.45
N ALA A 68 6.21 -3.73 -22.69
CA ALA A 68 6.27 -4.71 -21.61
C ALA A 68 5.17 -4.45 -20.58
N VAL A 69 4.30 -5.43 -20.32
CA VAL A 69 3.09 -5.25 -19.51
C VAL A 69 3.21 -5.95 -18.16
N ASP A 70 2.83 -5.26 -17.09
CA ASP A 70 2.66 -5.82 -15.75
C ASP A 70 1.17 -6.02 -15.44
N LEU A 71 0.83 -7.15 -14.83
CA LEU A 71 -0.51 -7.41 -14.30
C LEU A 71 -0.56 -7.00 -12.83
N LEU A 72 -1.41 -6.03 -12.50
CA LEU A 72 -1.64 -5.58 -11.12
C LEU A 72 -3.02 -6.06 -10.67
N LEU A 73 -3.07 -7.13 -9.90
CA LEU A 73 -4.30 -7.65 -9.31
C LEU A 73 -4.57 -6.93 -8.00
N ASP A 74 -5.63 -6.15 -7.95
CA ASP A 74 -5.89 -5.25 -6.84
C ASP A 74 -7.08 -5.70 -6.00
N LEU A 75 -6.76 -6.23 -4.82
CA LEU A 75 -7.71 -6.69 -3.81
C LEU A 75 -8.23 -5.55 -2.93
N ARG A 76 -7.72 -4.32 -3.09
CA ARG A 76 -8.08 -3.17 -2.27
C ARG A 76 -7.84 -3.45 -0.77
N ALA A 77 -8.76 -2.97 0.08
CA ALA A 77 -8.69 -3.12 1.52
C ALA A 77 -9.09 -4.53 1.94
N ILE A 78 -8.29 -5.17 2.79
CA ILE A 78 -8.61 -6.43 3.44
C ILE A 78 -8.56 -6.16 4.95
N THR A 79 -9.69 -5.89 5.57
CA THR A 79 -9.77 -5.46 6.99
C THR A 79 -10.43 -6.50 7.89
N GLU A 80 -10.74 -7.68 7.35
CA GLU A 80 -11.46 -8.74 8.07
C GLU A 80 -10.82 -10.10 7.79
N GLU A 81 -10.81 -10.97 8.80
CA GLU A 81 -10.18 -12.29 8.75
C GLU A 81 -10.81 -13.22 7.70
N HIS A 82 -12.14 -13.18 7.55
CA HIS A 82 -12.87 -14.08 6.66
C HIS A 82 -13.08 -13.50 5.25
N HIS A 83 -12.27 -12.51 4.85
CA HIS A 83 -12.37 -11.91 3.53
C HIS A 83 -12.00 -12.94 2.43
N PRO A 84 -12.81 -13.12 1.37
CA PRO A 84 -12.56 -14.10 0.30
C PRO A 84 -11.41 -13.72 -0.67
N ALA A 85 -10.55 -12.78 -0.28
CA ALA A 85 -9.57 -12.14 -1.14
C ALA A 85 -8.57 -13.14 -1.75
N GLU A 86 -8.10 -14.08 -0.95
CA GLU A 86 -7.20 -15.14 -1.41
C GLU A 86 -7.83 -15.98 -2.53
N LYS A 87 -9.08 -16.44 -2.33
CA LYS A 87 -9.80 -17.24 -3.32
C LYS A 87 -9.99 -16.47 -4.63
N TRP A 88 -10.32 -15.18 -4.53
CA TRP A 88 -10.46 -14.33 -5.71
C TRP A 88 -9.12 -14.08 -6.40
N ALA A 89 -8.03 -13.89 -5.64
CA ALA A 89 -6.69 -13.74 -6.19
C ALA A 89 -6.23 -14.99 -6.92
N LEU A 90 -6.39 -16.17 -6.33
CA LEU A 90 -6.05 -17.46 -6.97
C LEU A 90 -6.84 -17.64 -8.26
N ARG A 91 -8.15 -17.38 -8.25
CA ARG A 91 -8.98 -17.45 -9.46
C ARG A 91 -8.55 -16.44 -10.51
N ALA A 92 -8.20 -15.21 -10.12
CA ALA A 92 -7.68 -14.19 -11.02
C ALA A 92 -6.37 -14.64 -11.67
N LEU A 93 -5.47 -15.25 -10.90
CA LEU A 93 -4.18 -15.72 -11.38
C LEU A 93 -4.32 -16.90 -12.35
N ASP A 94 -5.26 -17.82 -12.11
CA ASP A 94 -5.56 -18.92 -13.02
C ASP A 94 -6.12 -18.43 -14.35
N LEU A 95 -7.03 -17.44 -14.29
CA LEU A 95 -7.70 -16.89 -15.47
C LEU A 95 -6.81 -15.95 -16.28
N LEU A 96 -6.08 -15.07 -15.60
CA LEU A 96 -5.39 -13.95 -16.23
C LEU A 96 -3.88 -14.21 -16.38
N GLY A 97 -3.28 -15.03 -15.52
CA GLY A 97 -1.84 -15.24 -15.47
C GLY A 97 -1.25 -15.85 -16.75
N SER A 98 -2.05 -16.59 -17.52
CA SER A 98 -1.65 -17.22 -18.78
C SER A 98 -2.12 -16.45 -20.03
N LEU A 99 -2.91 -15.39 -19.88
CA LEU A 99 -3.44 -14.62 -21.03
C LEU A 99 -2.36 -13.85 -21.79
N HIS A 100 -1.24 -13.56 -21.14
CA HIS A 100 -0.17 -12.76 -21.70
C HIS A 100 1.17 -13.14 -21.07
N GLY A 101 2.27 -12.87 -21.78
CA GLY A 101 3.62 -12.97 -21.24
C GLY A 101 3.92 -11.79 -20.32
N TRP A 102 3.23 -11.73 -19.17
CA TRP A 102 3.38 -10.64 -18.20
C TRP A 102 4.84 -10.49 -17.76
N ARG A 103 5.36 -9.26 -17.78
CA ARG A 103 6.69 -8.95 -17.27
C ARG A 103 6.74 -9.17 -15.75
N THR A 104 5.73 -8.68 -15.05
CA THR A 104 5.52 -8.95 -13.62
C THR A 104 4.05 -9.17 -13.31
N VAL A 105 3.77 -9.96 -12.28
CA VAL A 105 2.44 -10.09 -11.69
C VAL A 105 2.53 -9.62 -10.25
N VAL A 106 1.70 -8.64 -9.90
CA VAL A 106 1.67 -7.99 -8.58
C VAL A 106 0.31 -8.17 -7.95
N LEU A 107 0.27 -8.56 -6.68
CA LEU A 107 -0.94 -8.59 -5.87
C LEU A 107 -0.94 -7.36 -4.95
N LEU A 108 -1.83 -6.41 -5.22
CA LEU A 108 -2.01 -5.20 -4.42
C LEU A 108 -3.06 -5.46 -3.34
N ALA A 109 -2.70 -5.22 -2.08
CA ALA A 109 -3.61 -5.30 -0.95
C ALA A 109 -3.17 -4.35 0.17
N GLY A 110 -4.12 -3.85 0.95
CA GLY A 110 -3.85 -3.01 2.11
C GLY A 110 -4.75 -3.37 3.28
N SER A 111 -4.23 -3.33 4.50
CA SER A 111 -5.02 -3.64 5.71
C SER A 111 -5.11 -2.54 6.74
N PHE A 112 -4.47 -1.40 6.51
CA PHE A 112 -4.53 -0.30 7.46
C PHE A 112 -5.98 0.22 7.60
N PRO A 113 -6.54 0.24 8.82
CA PRO A 113 -7.97 0.50 9.01
C PRO A 113 -8.29 1.98 8.90
N ARG A 114 -9.54 2.28 8.54
CA ARG A 114 -10.09 3.64 8.68
C ARG A 114 -10.49 3.85 10.14
N LEU A 115 -9.79 4.75 10.83
CA LEU A 115 -10.12 5.08 12.22
C LEU A 115 -11.41 5.92 12.29
N PRO A 116 -12.34 5.60 13.19
CA PRO A 116 -13.56 6.39 13.37
C PRO A 116 -13.23 7.78 13.90
N PRO A 117 -13.91 8.84 13.42
CA PRO A 117 -13.64 10.21 13.84
C PRO A 117 -13.88 10.44 15.33
N GLU A 118 -14.82 9.70 15.90
CA GLU A 118 -15.32 9.90 17.27
C GLU A 118 -14.60 9.10 18.35
N SER A 119 -13.72 8.14 18.02
CA SER A 119 -13.03 7.37 19.08
C SER A 119 -12.22 8.34 19.96
N PRO A 120 -12.61 8.56 21.23
CA PRO A 120 -11.98 9.54 22.10
C PRO A 120 -10.74 8.97 22.80
N GLU A 121 -10.43 7.70 22.57
CA GLU A 121 -9.40 7.00 23.30
C GLU A 121 -8.03 7.24 22.66
N MET A 122 -7.13 7.83 23.45
CA MET A 122 -5.70 7.92 23.12
C MET A 122 -4.98 6.68 23.66
N THR A 123 -5.50 5.50 23.32
CA THR A 123 -4.99 4.20 23.70
C THR A 123 -4.27 3.55 22.53
N LEU A 124 -3.34 2.65 22.83
CA LEU A 124 -2.67 1.87 21.82
C LEU A 124 -3.64 0.82 21.28
N GLU A 125 -3.99 0.95 20.01
CA GLU A 125 -4.80 0.01 19.24
C GLU A 125 -3.90 -0.79 18.29
N ASP A 126 -4.30 -2.03 17.98
CA ASP A 126 -3.69 -2.82 16.92
C ASP A 126 -4.70 -3.15 15.80
N ALA A 127 -4.17 -3.38 14.61
CA ALA A 127 -4.94 -3.89 13.49
C ALA A 127 -4.11 -4.90 12.70
N HIS A 128 -4.73 -5.99 12.31
CA HIS A 128 -4.04 -7.09 11.66
C HIS A 128 -3.64 -6.78 10.20
N ARG A 129 -2.48 -7.26 9.77
CA ARG A 129 -1.98 -7.18 8.39
C ARG A 129 -2.55 -8.31 7.52
N PHE A 130 -3.86 -8.30 7.32
CA PHE A 130 -4.53 -9.32 6.51
C PHE A 130 -4.06 -9.32 5.05
N ASP A 131 -3.58 -8.18 4.54
CA ASP A 131 -2.94 -7.98 3.25
C ASP A 131 -1.68 -8.81 3.10
N TRP A 132 -0.79 -8.73 4.10
CA TRP A 132 0.44 -9.50 4.18
C TRP A 132 0.15 -11.00 4.28
N ASP A 133 -0.76 -11.39 5.17
CA ASP A 133 -1.18 -12.79 5.35
C ASP A 133 -1.82 -13.36 4.07
N THR A 134 -2.67 -12.58 3.39
CA THR A 134 -3.30 -12.97 2.13
C THR A 134 -2.26 -13.20 1.04
N TRP A 135 -1.27 -12.30 0.90
CA TRP A 135 -0.22 -12.49 -0.08
C TRP A 135 0.63 -13.73 0.21
N HIS A 136 1.02 -13.96 1.46
CA HIS A 136 1.75 -15.17 1.85
C HIS A 136 0.98 -16.44 1.52
N MET A 137 -0.32 -16.45 1.81
CA MET A 137 -1.19 -17.57 1.53
C MET A 137 -1.32 -17.84 0.02
N VAL A 138 -1.57 -16.80 -0.79
CA VAL A 138 -1.59 -16.92 -2.26
C VAL A 138 -0.26 -17.45 -2.81
N ARG A 139 0.87 -16.91 -2.32
CA ARG A 139 2.21 -17.34 -2.73
C ARG A 139 2.46 -18.80 -2.37
N HIS A 140 2.10 -19.21 -1.16
CA HIS A 140 2.28 -20.59 -0.69
C HIS A 140 1.43 -21.58 -1.50
N THR A 141 0.13 -21.27 -1.68
CA THR A 141 -0.82 -22.14 -2.39
C THR A 141 -0.43 -22.38 -3.85
N ARG A 142 0.17 -21.39 -4.54
CA ARG A 142 0.60 -21.56 -5.95
C ARG A 142 1.86 -22.40 -6.10
N GLY A 143 2.67 -22.51 -5.05
CA GLY A 143 3.93 -23.25 -5.06
C GLY A 143 5.02 -22.65 -5.96
N ALA A 144 6.21 -23.25 -5.92
CA ALA A 144 7.43 -22.70 -6.53
C ALA A 144 7.47 -22.73 -8.07
N GLN A 145 6.60 -23.52 -8.72
CA GLN A 145 6.59 -23.69 -10.18
C GLN A 145 5.65 -22.72 -10.91
N ALA A 146 4.82 -21.98 -10.18
CA ALA A 146 3.92 -21.00 -10.76
C ALA A 146 4.62 -19.65 -11.02
N THR A 147 4.02 -18.82 -11.88
CA THR A 147 4.47 -17.43 -12.10
C THR A 147 4.61 -16.70 -10.76
N PRO A 148 5.81 -16.16 -10.42
CA PRO A 148 6.01 -15.45 -9.17
C PRO A 148 5.06 -14.26 -9.04
N VAL A 149 4.46 -14.12 -7.86
CA VAL A 149 3.55 -13.01 -7.52
C VAL A 149 4.24 -12.10 -6.52
N THR A 150 4.48 -10.86 -6.94
CA THR A 150 5.10 -9.84 -6.07
C THR A 150 4.02 -9.18 -5.21
N TYR A 151 4.33 -8.90 -3.95
CA TYR A 151 3.45 -8.11 -3.10
C TYR A 151 3.49 -6.64 -3.51
N GLY A 152 2.32 -6.00 -3.56
CA GLY A 152 2.20 -4.57 -3.66
C GLY A 152 1.35 -4.04 -2.49
N ASP A 153 1.82 -2.94 -1.90
CA ASP A 153 1.31 -2.41 -0.63
C ASP A 153 0.61 -1.06 -0.86
N TYR A 154 -0.42 -0.77 -0.05
CA TYR A 154 -1.11 0.54 -0.01
C TYR A 154 -0.51 1.53 1.00
N GLY A 155 0.56 1.14 1.68
CA GLY A 155 1.20 1.85 2.77
C GLY A 155 0.48 1.68 4.11
N ALA A 156 1.03 2.32 5.13
CA ALA A 156 0.40 2.45 6.45
C ALA A 156 -0.69 3.54 6.47
N GLN A 157 -1.64 3.45 5.53
CA GLN A 157 -2.81 4.32 5.38
C GLN A 157 -4.02 3.55 4.83
N PRO A 158 -5.26 3.99 5.14
CA PRO A 158 -6.44 3.38 4.56
C PRO A 158 -6.37 3.35 3.03
N THR A 159 -6.77 2.23 2.43
CA THR A 159 -6.86 2.11 0.98
C THR A 159 -7.77 3.21 0.42
N GLY A 160 -7.27 3.97 -0.57
CA GLY A 160 -7.97 5.12 -1.16
C GLY A 160 -7.89 6.39 -0.32
N GLY A 161 -7.10 6.44 0.76
CA GLY A 161 -6.87 7.65 1.54
C GLY A 161 -6.28 8.79 0.71
N ALA A 162 -5.43 8.47 -0.27
CA ALA A 162 -4.87 9.44 -1.21
C ALA A 162 -5.89 9.97 -2.25
N ASP A 163 -7.00 9.27 -2.44
CA ASP A 163 -8.06 9.67 -3.38
C ASP A 163 -9.06 10.65 -2.73
N GLN A 164 -8.96 10.88 -1.42
CA GLN A 164 -9.83 11.82 -0.71
C GLN A 164 -9.31 13.25 -0.90
N PRO A 165 -10.13 14.18 -1.42
CA PRO A 165 -9.76 15.59 -1.47
C PRO A 165 -9.47 16.06 -0.04
N SER A 166 -8.44 16.89 0.14
CA SER A 166 -8.29 17.63 1.39
C SER A 166 -9.54 18.49 1.58
N GLU A 167 -10.37 18.20 2.57
CA GLU A 167 -11.51 19.06 2.87
C GLU A 167 -10.97 20.46 3.20
N ARG A 168 -11.56 21.49 2.59
CA ARG A 168 -11.23 22.88 2.89
C ARG A 168 -11.86 23.24 4.23
N GLY A 169 -11.16 22.88 5.30
CA GLY A 169 -11.55 23.06 6.69
C GLY A 169 -10.62 22.20 7.51
N GLY A 170 -9.91 22.80 8.47
CA GLY A 170 -8.83 22.16 9.21
C GLY A 170 -9.14 20.71 9.57
N GLY A 171 -8.19 19.81 9.33
CA GLY A 171 -8.34 18.39 9.62
C GLY A 171 -8.68 18.13 11.09
N PRO A 172 -8.95 16.86 11.46
CA PRO A 172 -9.30 16.53 12.83
C PRO A 172 -8.30 17.11 13.84
N ALA A 173 -8.78 17.43 15.05
CA ALA A 173 -7.94 17.89 16.17
C ALA A 173 -6.97 16.80 16.70
N TRP A 174 -6.85 15.69 15.97
CA TRP A 174 -5.99 14.56 16.24
C TRP A 174 -5.35 14.04 14.94
N GLY A 175 -4.18 13.43 15.07
CA GLY A 175 -3.54 12.61 14.04
C GLY A 175 -3.22 11.24 14.61
N VAL A 176 -2.48 10.43 13.85
CA VAL A 176 -2.16 9.05 14.24
C VAL A 176 -0.66 8.87 14.26
N LEU A 177 -0.12 8.41 15.38
CA LEU A 177 1.18 7.75 15.41
C LEU A 177 0.94 6.28 15.04
N ARG A 178 1.74 5.74 14.14
CA ARG A 178 1.57 4.38 13.62
C ARG A 178 2.90 3.66 13.50
N TYR A 179 2.88 2.36 13.67
CA TYR A 179 4.06 1.52 13.55
C TYR A 179 3.69 0.14 13.02
N THR A 180 4.40 -0.33 12.00
CA THR A 180 4.17 -1.65 11.38
C THR A 180 5.04 -2.71 12.04
N THR A 181 4.41 -3.70 12.64
CA THR A 181 5.03 -4.93 13.16
C THR A 181 4.99 -6.03 12.09
N GLU A 182 5.43 -7.24 12.43
CA GLU A 182 5.35 -8.38 11.52
C GLU A 182 3.91 -8.65 11.08
N ARG A 183 2.97 -8.66 12.03
CA ARG A 183 1.59 -9.10 11.81
C ARG A 183 0.53 -8.02 12.01
N THR A 184 0.89 -6.87 12.57
CA THR A 184 -0.06 -5.82 12.94
C THR A 184 0.45 -4.42 12.58
N PHE A 185 -0.48 -3.47 12.54
CA PHE A 185 -0.23 -2.05 12.67
C PHE A 185 -0.57 -1.65 14.11
N LEU A 186 0.40 -1.11 14.84
CA LEU A 186 0.13 -0.37 16.07
C LEU A 186 -0.29 1.05 15.71
N MET A 187 -1.32 1.56 16.36
CA MET A 187 -1.89 2.88 16.10
C MET A 187 -2.27 3.54 17.41
N ILE A 188 -2.00 4.84 17.51
CA ILE A 188 -2.45 5.63 18.65
C ILE A 188 -2.80 7.03 18.19
N LYS A 189 -4.01 7.50 18.54
CA LYS A 189 -4.44 8.86 18.25
C LYS A 189 -3.67 9.85 19.11
N ALA A 190 -3.15 10.90 18.49
CA ALA A 190 -2.36 11.92 19.14
C ALA A 190 -2.92 13.33 18.87
N PRO A 191 -2.98 14.23 19.87
CA PRO A 191 -3.56 15.56 19.71
C PRO A 191 -2.70 16.45 18.80
N THR A 192 -3.33 17.17 17.87
CA THR A 192 -2.63 18.13 16.99
C THR A 192 -2.44 19.50 17.63
N GLU A 193 -3.23 19.81 18.63
CA GLU A 193 -3.27 21.10 19.34
C GLU A 193 -3.51 20.92 20.84
N GLY A 194 -3.55 22.03 21.59
CA GLY A 194 -3.87 22.06 23.01
C GLY A 194 -2.68 22.16 23.97
N PRO A 195 -2.95 22.43 25.26
CA PRO A 195 -1.92 22.49 26.29
C PRO A 195 -1.28 21.11 26.46
N ASN A 196 0.03 21.07 26.77
CA ASN A 196 0.78 19.82 26.99
C ASN A 196 0.82 18.86 25.79
N ARG A 197 0.42 19.30 24.59
CA ARG A 197 0.43 18.52 23.35
C ARG A 197 1.74 17.76 23.15
N SER A 198 2.90 18.42 23.26
CA SER A 198 4.18 17.76 23.06
C SER A 198 4.38 16.64 24.08
N SER A 199 4.19 16.89 25.38
CA SER A 199 4.34 15.84 26.40
C SER A 199 3.37 14.67 26.21
N THR A 200 2.12 14.94 25.80
CA THR A 200 1.15 13.89 25.48
C THR A 200 1.63 13.04 24.31
N VAL A 201 1.99 13.65 23.19
CA VAL A 201 2.49 12.95 21.99
C VAL A 201 3.72 12.10 22.33
N ARG A 202 4.64 12.58 23.17
CA ARG A 202 5.80 11.78 23.61
C ARG A 202 5.39 10.57 24.44
N SER A 203 4.45 10.74 25.37
CA SER A 203 3.93 9.63 26.16
C SER A 203 3.26 8.57 25.27
N LEU A 204 2.56 8.99 24.21
CA LEU A 204 1.93 8.09 23.25
C LEU A 204 2.97 7.39 22.36
N ALA A 205 4.00 8.12 21.89
CA ALA A 205 5.12 7.55 21.15
C ALA A 205 5.89 6.51 21.99
N ARG A 206 6.03 6.75 23.30
CA ARG A 206 6.68 5.83 24.22
C ARG A 206 5.95 4.49 24.32
N GLN A 207 4.61 4.48 24.30
CA GLN A 207 3.85 3.22 24.26
C GLN A 207 4.19 2.36 23.03
N ILE A 208 4.45 2.99 21.88
CA ILE A 208 4.90 2.27 20.67
C ILE A 208 6.34 1.78 20.84
N VAL A 209 7.24 2.61 21.37
CA VAL A 209 8.67 2.26 21.54
C VAL A 209 8.89 1.17 22.59
N GLU A 210 8.02 1.10 23.60
CA GLU A 210 8.04 0.08 24.65
C GLU A 210 7.27 -1.19 24.24
N ALA A 211 6.59 -1.20 23.09
CA ALA A 211 5.93 -2.39 22.58
C ALA A 211 6.96 -3.47 22.20
N HIS A 212 6.59 -4.74 22.40
CA HIS A 212 7.52 -5.87 22.23
C HIS A 212 8.07 -6.00 20.80
N ASP A 213 7.31 -5.54 19.79
CA ASP A 213 7.66 -5.58 18.37
C ASP A 213 8.49 -4.39 17.90
N PHE A 214 8.84 -3.46 18.79
CA PHE A 214 9.70 -2.34 18.43
C PHE A 214 11.11 -2.87 18.13
N ARG A 215 11.59 -2.69 16.89
CA ARG A 215 12.82 -3.32 16.41
C ARG A 215 14.05 -2.70 17.05
N ASP A 216 14.27 -1.41 16.78
CA ASP A 216 15.28 -0.54 17.41
C ASP A 216 15.29 0.81 16.67
N SER A 217 15.91 1.84 17.23
CA SER A 217 16.00 3.17 16.61
C SER A 217 16.97 3.26 15.43
N GLY A 218 17.78 2.23 15.18
CA GLY A 218 18.69 2.11 14.05
C GLY A 218 18.05 1.49 12.80
N PHE A 219 16.87 0.86 12.93
CA PHE A 219 16.26 0.09 11.85
C PHE A 219 15.88 0.94 10.63
N SER A 220 15.27 2.11 10.86
CA SER A 220 14.99 3.13 9.85
C SER A 220 14.92 4.53 10.47
N ASP A 221 14.87 5.58 9.63
CA ASP A 221 14.65 6.94 10.11
C ASP A 221 13.27 7.16 10.74
N GLY A 222 12.28 6.31 10.42
CA GLY A 222 10.97 6.33 11.06
C GLY A 222 11.04 5.81 12.51
N GLU A 223 11.74 4.70 12.75
CA GLU A 223 12.03 4.19 14.10
C GLU A 223 12.85 5.20 14.92
N ARG A 224 13.87 5.80 14.31
CA ARG A 224 14.70 6.83 14.94
C ARG A 224 13.84 8.00 15.43
N TRP A 225 12.97 8.51 14.55
CA TRP A 225 12.09 9.61 14.91
C TRP A 225 11.13 9.24 16.05
N LEU A 226 10.53 8.04 16.03
CA LEU A 226 9.64 7.57 17.11
C LEU A 226 10.39 7.49 18.45
N HIS A 227 11.60 6.94 18.44
CA HIS A 227 12.46 6.85 19.60
C HIS A 227 12.83 8.23 20.16
N ASP A 228 13.26 9.15 19.31
CA ASP A 228 13.65 10.51 19.69
C ASP A 228 12.45 11.33 20.19
N CYS A 229 11.28 11.14 19.57
CA CYS A 229 10.03 11.71 20.07
C CYS A 229 9.74 11.21 21.49
N ALA A 230 9.74 9.89 21.70
CA ALA A 230 9.44 9.26 22.99
C ALA A 230 10.39 9.71 24.11
N HIS A 231 11.67 9.97 23.83
CA HIS A 231 12.70 10.30 24.83
C HIS A 231 13.08 11.79 24.89
N GLY A 232 12.57 12.62 23.98
CA GLY A 232 12.88 14.04 23.96
C GLY A 232 12.24 14.84 25.10
N VAL A 233 12.68 16.09 25.26
CA VAL A 233 12.25 17.02 26.32
C VAL A 233 11.79 18.34 25.69
N GLY A 234 10.87 19.04 26.36
CA GLY A 234 10.38 20.34 25.90
C GLY A 234 9.38 20.27 24.75
N SER A 235 9.12 21.41 24.10
CA SER A 235 8.11 21.57 23.05
C SER A 235 8.49 20.93 21.71
N ASP A 236 9.79 20.78 21.45
CA ASP A 236 10.31 20.52 20.10
C ASP A 236 10.52 19.03 19.83
N GLY A 237 10.28 18.57 18.59
CA GLY A 237 10.53 17.17 18.23
C GLY A 237 9.38 16.20 18.50
N ALA A 238 8.25 16.67 19.06
CA ALA A 238 6.99 15.91 19.06
C ALA A 238 6.35 15.81 17.66
N GLY A 239 6.89 16.53 16.67
CA GLY A 239 6.46 16.51 15.28
C GLY A 239 5.13 17.23 15.04
N THR A 240 4.65 17.12 13.80
CA THR A 240 3.33 17.56 13.30
C THR A 240 2.65 16.33 12.66
N PRO A 241 1.35 16.38 12.33
CA PRO A 241 0.69 15.28 11.62
C PRO A 241 1.41 14.84 10.34
N GLU A 242 1.98 15.79 9.58
CA GLU A 242 2.81 15.51 8.41
C GLU A 242 4.06 14.68 8.77
N ILE A 243 4.77 15.07 9.84
CA ILE A 243 5.94 14.32 10.33
C ILE A 243 5.53 12.92 10.79
N TRP A 244 4.38 12.77 11.44
CA TRP A 244 3.87 11.47 11.89
C TRP A 244 3.55 10.57 10.71
N ILE A 245 2.89 11.11 9.67
CA ILE A 245 2.62 10.41 8.39
C ILE A 245 3.92 9.98 7.74
N ARG A 246 4.89 10.90 7.63
CA ARG A 246 6.21 10.61 7.03
C ARG A 246 6.94 9.51 7.80
N ALA A 247 7.07 9.64 9.11
CA ALA A 247 7.78 8.66 9.94
C ALA A 247 7.13 7.28 9.85
N GLY A 248 5.80 7.20 9.92
CA GLY A 248 5.05 5.95 9.77
C GLY A 248 5.27 5.29 8.40
N HIS A 249 5.24 6.05 7.30
CA HIS A 249 5.51 5.49 5.97
C HIS A 249 6.97 5.07 5.79
N VAL A 250 7.93 5.88 6.24
CA VAL A 250 9.36 5.54 6.13
C VAL A 250 9.64 4.24 6.88
N GLN A 251 9.14 4.11 8.10
CA GLN A 251 9.23 2.89 8.89
C GLN A 251 8.59 1.70 8.17
N HIS A 252 7.34 1.86 7.74
CA HIS A 252 6.56 0.81 7.09
C HIS A 252 7.24 0.31 5.80
N MET A 253 7.59 1.23 4.89
CA MET A 253 8.24 0.89 3.62
C MET A 253 9.60 0.21 3.84
N THR A 254 10.40 0.72 4.78
CA THR A 254 11.69 0.10 5.12
C THR A 254 11.50 -1.34 5.60
N TYR A 255 10.49 -1.55 6.46
CA TYR A 255 10.19 -2.88 6.98
C TYR A 255 9.69 -3.84 5.90
N VAL A 256 8.69 -3.44 5.11
CA VAL A 256 8.11 -4.28 4.05
C VAL A 256 9.13 -4.64 2.98
N VAL A 257 9.99 -3.71 2.56
CA VAL A 257 11.05 -4.01 1.58
C VAL A 257 12.01 -5.07 2.11
N ARG A 258 12.45 -4.96 3.37
CA ARG A 258 13.32 -5.97 4.00
C ARG A 258 12.62 -7.33 4.16
N GLN A 259 11.32 -7.34 4.49
CA GLN A 259 10.55 -8.59 4.51
C GLN A 259 10.48 -9.23 3.12
N LEU A 260 10.33 -8.45 2.06
CA LEU A 260 10.32 -8.98 0.70
C LEU A 260 11.69 -9.50 0.24
N GLU A 261 12.78 -8.92 0.73
CA GLU A 261 14.14 -9.43 0.50
C GLU A 261 14.34 -10.80 1.17
N SER A 262 13.96 -10.95 2.44
CA SER A 262 14.11 -12.24 3.16
C SER A 262 13.24 -13.36 2.60
N VAL A 263 12.17 -13.02 1.87
CA VAL A 263 11.25 -14.00 1.30
C VAL A 263 11.69 -14.47 -0.09
N ARG A 264 12.67 -13.83 -0.73
CA ARG A 264 13.20 -14.20 -2.06
C ARG A 264 14.20 -15.36 -2.03
N GLU A 265 14.79 -15.65 -0.87
CA GLU A 265 15.64 -16.82 -0.61
C GLU A 265 14.81 -18.08 -0.40
#